data_AF-A0A6A9SGI2-F1
#
_entry.id   AF-A0A6A9SGI2-F1
#
_cell.length_a   1.000
_cell.length_b   1.000
_cell.length_c   1.000
_cell.angle_alpha   90.00
_cell.angle_beta   90.00
_cell.angle_gamma   90.00
#
_symmetry.space_group_name_H-M   'P 1'
#
loop_
_entity.id
_entity.type
_entity.pdbx_description
1 polymer ?
#
loop_
_entity_poly.entity_id
_entity_poly.type
_entity_poly.pdbx_seq_one_letter_code
_entity_poly.pdbx_strand_id
1 'polypeptide(L)'
;MPQFRNVREILRVGLGGAVVVVAFLLPATVTLLVTVAGASQLSLSAGDVPFTVSFGFALGSTTSLLLAVVFVYLLPAALANYLARRQLRAAFDLDVLRRAAVHGGYFYDVLVGVVAGSLLLVAARATAPFAVGFFVAFYGELVTVAFWSRGVSRAIPDVVDAA
;
A
#
# COMPACT_ATOMS: atom_id res chain seq x y z
N MET A 1 -18.01 -14.30 -25.53
CA MET A 1 -18.07 -14.18 -24.05
C MET A 1 -16.72 -14.60 -23.50
N PRO A 2 -16.04 -13.79 -22.68
CA PRO A 2 -14.76 -14.21 -22.10
C PRO A 2 -15.05 -15.42 -21.20
N GLN A 3 -14.55 -16.59 -21.57
CA GLN A 3 -14.65 -17.76 -20.71
C GLN A 3 -13.92 -17.43 -19.40
N PHE A 4 -14.55 -17.71 -18.26
CA PHE A 4 -13.91 -17.81 -16.93
C PHE A 4 -12.90 -18.98 -16.90
N ARG A 5 -12.03 -19.06 -17.92
CA ARG A 5 -11.34 -20.27 -18.33
C ARG A 5 -10.30 -20.72 -17.32
N ASN A 6 -9.88 -19.87 -16.38
CA ASN A 6 -8.95 -20.23 -15.32
C ASN A 6 -9.24 -19.48 -14.01
N VAL A 7 -10.39 -19.72 -13.36
CA VAL A 7 -10.67 -19.19 -12.01
C VAL A 7 -9.54 -19.49 -11.02
N ARG A 8 -8.94 -20.69 -11.13
CA ARG A 8 -7.78 -21.10 -10.32
C ARG A 8 -6.55 -20.22 -10.53
N GLU A 9 -6.31 -19.79 -11.76
CA GLU A 9 -5.16 -18.92 -12.08
C GLU A 9 -5.40 -17.52 -11.54
N ILE A 10 -6.61 -16.97 -11.72
CA ILE A 10 -7.01 -15.68 -11.16
C ILE A 10 -6.85 -15.70 -9.63
N LEU A 11 -7.34 -16.75 -8.96
CA LEU A 11 -7.19 -16.91 -7.52
C LEU A 11 -5.73 -17.03 -7.09
N ARG A 12 -4.91 -17.79 -7.81
CA ARG A 12 -3.48 -17.95 -7.48
C ARG A 12 -2.72 -16.63 -7.62
N VAL A 13 -3.01 -15.87 -8.67
CA VAL A 13 -2.39 -14.57 -8.94
C VAL A 13 -2.85 -13.54 -7.91
N GLY A 14 -4.15 -13.51 -7.60
CA GLY A 14 -4.69 -12.65 -6.55
C GLY A 14 -4.10 -12.97 -5.17
N LEU A 15 -4.00 -14.26 -4.82
CA LEU A 15 -3.39 -14.70 -3.57
C LEU A 15 -1.91 -14.32 -3.49
N GLY A 16 -1.16 -14.49 -4.58
CA GLY A 16 0.24 -14.07 -4.61
C GLY A 16 0.40 -12.55 -4.50
N GLY A 17 -0.47 -11.77 -5.14
CA GLY A 17 -0.54 -10.32 -4.94
C GLY A 17 -0.84 -9.96 -3.48
N ALA A 18 -1.81 -10.62 -2.85
CA ALA A 18 -2.12 -10.41 -1.43
C ALA A 18 -0.91 -10.72 -0.53
N VAL A 19 -0.15 -11.79 -0.81
CA VAL A 19 1.09 -12.12 -0.09
C VAL A 19 2.12 -11.00 -0.24
N VAL A 20 2.29 -10.42 -1.44
CA VAL A 20 3.19 -9.28 -1.66
C VAL A 20 2.74 -8.07 -0.83
N VAL A 21 1.45 -7.74 -0.85
CA VAL A 21 0.91 -6.62 -0.06
C VAL A 21 1.16 -6.82 1.42
N VAL A 22 0.83 -8.00 1.95
CA VAL A 22 1.06 -8.33 3.36
C VAL A 22 2.54 -8.23 3.69
N ALA A 23 3.43 -8.79 2.87
CA ALA A 23 4.87 -8.77 3.13
C ALA A 23 5.45 -7.34 3.17
N PHE A 24 4.95 -6.43 2.34
CA PHE A 24 5.36 -5.02 2.36
C PHE A 24 4.80 -4.25 3.56
N LEU A 25 3.58 -4.55 4.01
CA LEU A 25 2.95 -3.85 5.14
C LEU A 25 3.30 -4.44 6.51
N LEU A 26 3.83 -5.67 6.55
CA LEU A 26 4.17 -6.38 7.78
C LEU A 26 5.18 -5.62 8.64
N PRO A 27 6.30 -5.06 8.13
CA PRO A 27 7.27 -4.36 8.97
C PRO A 27 6.66 -3.14 9.68
N ALA A 28 5.87 -2.34 8.96
CA ALA A 28 5.19 -1.18 9.53
C ALA A 28 4.16 -1.61 10.59
N THR A 29 3.37 -2.64 10.29
CA THR A 29 2.34 -3.18 11.19
C THR A 29 2.96 -3.76 12.46
N VAL A 30 4.03 -4.55 12.35
CA VAL A 30 4.74 -5.13 13.50
C VAL A 30 5.32 -4.03 14.37
N THR A 31 5.94 -3.01 13.78
CA THR A 31 6.48 -1.86 14.53
C THR A 31 5.39 -1.14 15.31
N LEU A 32 4.22 -0.93 14.68
CA LEU A 32 3.07 -0.32 15.34
C LEU A 32 2.55 -1.20 16.50
N LEU A 33 2.39 -2.50 16.26
CA LEU A 33 1.89 -3.45 17.25
C LEU A 33 2.83 -3.53 18.46
N VAL A 34 4.14 -3.59 18.25
CA VAL A 34 5.13 -3.59 19.34
C VAL A 34 5.06 -2.28 20.12
N THR A 35 4.90 -1.14 19.44
CA THR A 35 4.76 0.17 20.09
C THR A 35 3.50 0.25 20.95
N VAL A 36 2.35 -0.20 20.41
CA VAL A 36 1.06 -0.20 21.11
C VAL A 36 1.05 -1.22 22.25
N ALA A 37 1.59 -2.42 22.04
CA ALA A 37 1.69 -3.45 23.06
C ALA A 37 2.56 -2.98 24.24
N GLY A 38 3.73 -2.40 23.95
CA GLY A 38 4.61 -1.82 24.97
C GLY A 38 3.91 -0.70 25.76
N ALA A 39 3.15 0.17 25.08
CA ALA A 39 2.36 1.21 25.73
C ALA A 39 1.25 0.64 26.62
N SER A 40 0.57 -0.42 26.18
CA SER A 40 -0.58 -1.02 26.89
C SER A 40 -0.21 -1.76 28.17
N GLN A 41 1.04 -2.21 28.30
CA GLN A 41 1.52 -2.92 29.49
C GLN A 41 1.92 -1.97 30.64
N LEU A 42 2.01 -0.67 30.36
CA LEU A 42 2.34 0.34 31.37
C LEU A 42 1.08 0.72 32.13
N SER A 43 1.07 0.49 33.44
CA SER A 43 0.03 1.01 34.34
C SER A 43 0.27 2.49 34.56
N LEU A 44 -0.22 3.32 33.64
CA LEU A 44 -0.10 4.77 33.69
C LEU A 44 -1.27 5.36 34.47
N SER A 45 -0.98 6.15 35.50
CA SER A 45 -1.96 7.05 36.11
C SER A 45 -2.09 8.29 35.23
N ALA A 46 -3.31 8.78 34.99
CA ALA A 46 -3.59 9.85 34.02
C ALA A 46 -2.87 11.19 34.29
N GLY A 47 -2.20 11.34 35.43
CA GLY A 47 -1.41 12.53 35.80
C GLY A 47 0.11 12.42 35.64
N ASP A 48 0.67 11.20 35.56
CA ASP A 48 2.12 10.97 35.61
C ASP A 48 2.56 10.02 34.49
N VAL A 49 2.46 10.48 33.24
CA VAL A 49 3.08 9.76 32.12
C VAL A 49 4.55 10.19 32.02
N PRO A 50 5.52 9.28 32.23
CA PRO A 50 6.92 9.62 32.13
C PRO A 50 7.25 10.11 30.71
N PHE A 51 8.07 11.15 30.59
CA PHE A 51 8.51 11.68 29.28
C PHE A 51 9.08 10.58 28.37
N THR A 52 9.80 9.62 28.94
CA THR A 52 10.38 8.47 28.21
C THR A 52 9.32 7.62 27.51
N VAL A 53 8.15 7.44 28.12
CA VAL A 53 7.03 6.67 27.56
C VAL A 53 6.39 7.44 26.40
N SER A 54 6.07 8.72 26.60
CA SER A 54 5.49 9.57 25.56
C SER A 54 6.42 9.71 24.35
N PHE A 55 7.71 9.95 24.61
CA PHE A 55 8.72 10.07 23.56
C PHE A 55 8.91 8.75 22.81
N GLY A 56 9.01 7.63 23.52
CA GLY A 56 9.12 6.30 22.91
C GLY A 56 7.91 5.95 22.03
N PHE A 57 6.70 6.26 22.48
CA PHE A 57 5.49 6.05 21.69
C PHE A 57 5.45 6.93 20.44
N ALA A 58 5.80 8.22 20.55
CA ALA A 58 5.86 9.14 19.42
C ALA A 58 6.89 8.69 18.37
N LEU A 59 8.08 8.26 18.81
CA LEU A 59 9.10 7.73 17.90
C LEU A 59 8.66 6.41 17.24
N GLY A 60 8.10 5.47 18.01
CA GLY A 60 7.64 4.18 17.48
C GLY A 60 6.53 4.33 16.45
N SER A 61 5.54 5.17 16.75
CA SER A 61 4.42 5.47 15.83
C SER A 61 4.89 6.23 14.58
N THR A 62 5.77 7.23 14.74
CA THR A 62 6.35 7.95 13.59
C THR A 62 7.18 7.03 12.71
N THR A 63 7.99 6.15 13.31
CA THR A 63 8.81 5.18 12.58
C THR A 63 7.92 4.21 11.79
N SER A 64 6.87 3.67 12.43
CA SER A 64 5.89 2.82 11.75
C SER A 64 5.21 3.54 10.59
N LEU A 65 4.81 4.80 10.78
CA LEU A 65 4.20 5.61 9.73
C LEU A 65 5.14 5.82 8.55
N LEU A 66 6.40 6.19 8.80
CA LEU A 66 7.40 6.38 7.75
C LEU A 66 7.67 5.07 6.99
N LEU A 67 7.76 3.94 7.70
CA LEU A 67 7.86 2.62 7.06
C LEU A 67 6.65 2.33 6.18
N ALA A 68 5.43 2.56 6.67
CA ALA A 68 4.21 2.36 5.90
C ALA A 68 4.21 3.20 4.61
N VAL A 69 4.59 4.47 4.71
CA VAL A 69 4.68 5.38 3.55
C VAL A 69 5.67 4.85 2.52
N VAL A 70 6.87 4.45 2.94
CA VAL A 70 7.90 3.92 2.03
C VAL A 70 7.44 2.63 1.35
N PHE A 71 6.86 1.69 2.10
CA PHE A 71 6.43 0.42 1.53
C PHE A 71 5.20 0.56 0.63
N VAL A 72 4.23 1.41 0.99
CA VAL A 72 3.07 1.73 0.14
C VAL A 72 3.53 2.41 -1.15
N TYR A 73 4.52 3.29 -1.09
CA TYR A 73 5.08 3.96 -2.26
C TYR A 73 5.70 2.97 -3.27
N LEU A 74 6.36 1.93 -2.79
CA LEU A 74 7.00 0.90 -3.63
C LEU A 74 6.03 -0.20 -4.10
N LEU A 75 4.87 -0.32 -3.46
CA LEU A 75 3.89 -1.38 -3.70
C LEU A 75 3.43 -1.50 -5.16
N PRO A 76 3.09 -0.41 -5.88
CA PRO A 76 2.65 -0.51 -7.27
C PRO A 76 3.70 -1.12 -8.19
N ALA A 77 4.96 -0.69 -8.06
CA ALA A 77 6.07 -1.24 -8.83
C ALA A 77 6.34 -2.72 -8.48
N ALA A 78 6.28 -3.08 -7.19
CA ALA A 78 6.44 -4.45 -6.72
C ALA A 78 5.37 -5.38 -7.31
N LEU A 79 4.10 -4.97 -7.25
CA LEU A 79 2.97 -5.72 -7.79
C LEU A 79 3.05 -5.86 -9.31
N ALA A 80 3.43 -4.78 -10.01
CA ALA A 80 3.63 -4.84 -11.46
C ALA A 80 4.71 -5.86 -11.85
N ASN A 81 5.86 -5.84 -11.17
CA ASN A 81 6.93 -6.79 -11.46
C ASN A 81 6.56 -8.23 -11.09
N TYR A 82 5.80 -8.43 -10.01
CA TYR A 82 5.21 -9.73 -9.67
C TYR A 82 4.29 -10.25 -10.77
N LEU A 83 3.39 -9.40 -11.28
CA LEU A 83 2.43 -9.78 -12.32
C LEU A 83 3.11 -10.10 -13.65
N ALA A 84 4.13 -9.32 -14.03
CA ALA A 84 4.92 -9.54 -15.24
C ALA A 84 5.72 -10.85 -15.20
N ARG A 85 6.43 -11.10 -14.08
CA ARG A 85 7.33 -12.26 -13.95
C ARG A 85 6.63 -13.52 -13.43
N ARG A 86 5.41 -13.40 -12.90
CA ARG A 86 4.64 -14.46 -12.23
C ARG A 86 5.39 -15.14 -11.07
N GLN A 87 6.32 -14.44 -10.43
CA GLN A 87 7.17 -14.96 -9.34
C GLN A 87 7.15 -14.01 -8.15
N LEU A 88 6.87 -14.53 -6.95
CA LEU A 88 6.83 -13.71 -5.71
C LEU A 88 8.15 -13.00 -5.42
N ARG A 89 9.29 -13.64 -5.73
CA ARG A 89 10.62 -13.05 -5.53
C ARG A 89 10.85 -11.81 -6.39
N ALA A 90 10.22 -11.73 -7.57
CA ALA A 90 10.34 -10.58 -8.45
C ALA A 90 9.74 -9.30 -7.83
N ALA A 91 8.78 -9.43 -6.91
CA ALA A 91 8.23 -8.27 -6.20
C ALA A 91 9.28 -7.51 -5.37
N PHE A 92 10.38 -8.18 -5.00
CA PHE A 92 11.45 -7.64 -4.14
C PHE A 92 12.72 -7.33 -4.93
N ASP A 93 12.65 -7.26 -6.26
CA ASP A 93 13.77 -6.89 -7.10
C ASP A 93 14.17 -5.42 -6.85
N LEU A 94 15.26 -5.22 -6.11
CA LEU A 94 15.72 -3.91 -5.69
C LEU A 94 16.10 -3.00 -6.87
N ASP A 95 16.57 -3.56 -7.98
CA ASP A 95 16.95 -2.77 -9.15
C ASP A 95 15.72 -2.19 -9.85
N VAL A 96 14.65 -2.99 -9.95
CA VAL A 96 13.34 -2.52 -10.47
C VAL A 96 12.72 -1.49 -9.53
N LEU A 97 12.69 -1.78 -8.23
CA LEU A 97 12.12 -0.88 -7.23
C LEU A 97 12.89 0.45 -7.15
N ARG A 98 14.23 0.41 -7.21
CA ARG A 98 15.06 1.61 -7.21
C ARG A 98 14.80 2.46 -8.45
N ARG A 99 14.72 1.85 -9.63
CA ARG A 99 14.39 2.57 -10.89
C ARG A 99 13.04 3.26 -10.80
N ALA A 100 12.02 2.58 -10.28
CA ALA A 100 10.71 3.18 -10.04
C ALA A 100 10.78 4.33 -9.02
N ALA A 101 11.46 4.10 -7.90
CA ALA A 101 11.52 5.04 -6.77
C ALA A 101 12.16 6.39 -7.13
N VAL A 102 13.17 6.40 -8.00
CA VAL A 102 13.87 7.63 -8.43
C VAL A 102 13.18 8.34 -9.60
N HIS A 103 12.14 7.75 -10.19
CA HIS A 103 11.48 8.32 -11.36
C HIS A 103 10.44 9.37 -10.95
N GLY A 104 10.67 10.64 -11.30
CA GLY A 104 9.77 11.74 -10.90
C GLY A 104 8.33 11.59 -11.38
N GLY A 105 8.12 11.00 -12.57
CA GLY A 105 6.78 10.71 -13.09
C GLY A 105 6.04 9.64 -12.27
N TYR A 106 6.77 8.65 -11.76
CA TYR A 106 6.22 7.63 -10.85
C TYR A 106 5.82 8.26 -9.53
N PHE A 107 6.71 9.08 -8.95
CA PHE A 107 6.42 9.80 -7.72
C PHE A 107 5.14 10.63 -7.83
N TYR A 108 5.02 11.44 -8.88
CA TYR A 108 3.85 12.27 -9.11
C TYR A 108 2.58 11.43 -9.26
N ASP A 109 2.59 10.40 -10.10
CA ASP A 109 1.41 9.59 -10.37
C ASP A 109 0.99 8.77 -9.12
N VAL A 110 1.94 8.24 -8.35
CA VAL A 110 1.63 7.55 -7.09
C VAL A 110 1.01 8.50 -6.08
N LEU A 111 1.59 9.69 -5.90
CA LEU A 111 1.09 10.69 -4.98
C LEU A 111 -0.31 11.18 -5.37
N VAL A 112 -0.53 11.49 -6.65
CA VAL A 112 -1.85 11.89 -7.16
C VAL A 112 -2.86 10.76 -6.99
N GLY A 113 -2.48 9.50 -7.24
CA GLY A 113 -3.34 8.36 -6.98
C GLY A 113 -3.76 8.27 -5.51
N VAL A 114 -2.82 8.44 -4.57
CA VAL A 114 -3.11 8.44 -3.13
C VAL A 114 -4.03 9.60 -2.73
N VAL A 115 -3.77 10.81 -3.23
CA VAL A 115 -4.59 11.99 -2.92
C VAL A 115 -5.99 11.87 -3.52
N ALA A 116 -6.12 11.49 -4.80
CA ALA A 116 -7.40 11.30 -5.44
C ALA A 116 -8.21 10.19 -4.78
N GLY A 117 -7.57 9.04 -4.50
CA GLY A 117 -8.18 7.91 -3.81
C GLY A 117 -8.68 8.26 -2.41
N SER A 118 -7.86 8.97 -1.62
CA SER A 118 -8.24 9.39 -0.27
C SER A 118 -9.39 10.40 -0.26
N LEU A 119 -9.40 11.37 -1.19
CA LEU A 119 -10.53 12.29 -1.35
C LEU A 119 -11.83 11.54 -1.71
N LEU A 120 -11.76 10.56 -2.62
CA LEU A 120 -12.90 9.74 -2.99
C LEU A 120 -13.35 8.84 -1.83
N LEU A 121 -12.43 8.36 -0.99
CA LEU A 121 -12.78 7.59 0.21
C LEU A 121 -13.49 8.45 1.26
N VAL A 122 -13.08 9.72 1.42
CA VAL A 122 -13.79 10.69 2.27
C VAL A 122 -15.19 10.96 1.73
N ALA A 123 -15.34 11.17 0.43
CA ALA A 123 -16.64 11.34 -0.22
C ALA A 123 -17.52 10.09 -0.10
N ALA A 124 -16.93 8.89 -0.23
CA ALA A 124 -17.60 7.62 -0.04
C ALA A 124 -18.16 7.49 1.39
N ARG A 125 -17.39 7.90 2.41
CA ARG A 125 -17.84 7.92 3.80
C ARG A 125 -19.01 8.88 4.01
N ALA A 126 -18.97 10.07 3.40
CA ALA A 126 -20.06 11.05 3.48
C ALA A 126 -21.35 10.56 2.80
N THR A 127 -21.23 9.72 1.77
CA THR A 127 -22.36 9.20 0.98
C THR A 127 -22.78 7.78 1.39
N ALA A 128 -22.13 7.20 2.42
CA ALA A 128 -22.46 5.88 2.94
C ALA A 128 -23.93 5.71 3.38
N PRO A 129 -24.62 6.71 3.98
CA PRO A 129 -26.03 6.59 4.35
C PRO A 129 -26.98 6.33 3.17
N PHE A 130 -26.55 6.66 1.94
CA PHE A 130 -27.37 6.55 0.74
C PHE A 130 -27.08 5.29 -0.09
N ALA A 131 -26.32 4.32 0.43
CA ALA A 131 -25.78 3.16 -0.30
C ALA A 131 -24.87 3.50 -1.52
N VAL A 132 -24.77 4.77 -1.91
CA VAL A 132 -23.89 5.28 -2.98
C VAL A 132 -22.42 5.23 -2.57
N GLY A 133 -22.12 5.35 -1.28
CA GLY A 133 -20.75 5.35 -0.77
C GLY A 133 -19.92 4.14 -1.19
N PHE A 134 -20.53 2.96 -1.32
CA PHE A 134 -19.86 1.77 -1.83
C PHE A 134 -19.34 1.96 -3.26
N PHE A 135 -20.16 2.50 -4.16
CA PHE A 135 -19.75 2.76 -5.54
C PHE A 135 -18.67 3.82 -5.62
N VAL A 136 -18.77 4.88 -4.82
CA VAL A 136 -17.74 5.93 -4.77
C VAL A 136 -16.41 5.36 -4.28
N ALA A 137 -16.41 4.51 -3.25
CA ALA A 137 -15.20 3.83 -2.77
C ALA A 137 -14.59 2.94 -3.86
N PHE A 138 -15.41 2.12 -4.52
CA PHE A 138 -14.98 1.24 -5.61
C PHE A 138 -14.34 2.02 -6.77
N TYR A 139 -14.99 3.09 -7.25
CA TYR A 139 -14.40 3.95 -8.29
C TYR A 139 -13.15 4.68 -7.79
N GLY A 140 -13.09 5.03 -6.51
CA GLY A 140 -11.89 5.59 -5.87
C GLY A 140 -10.68 4.65 -5.95
N GLU A 141 -10.89 3.37 -5.71
CA GLU A 141 -9.86 2.35 -5.88
C GLU A 141 -9.40 2.25 -7.35
N LEU A 142 -10.34 2.23 -8.31
CA LEU A 142 -10.01 2.19 -9.73
C LEU A 142 -9.21 3.42 -10.19
N VAL A 143 -9.58 4.62 -9.73
CA VAL A 143 -8.87 5.86 -10.03
C VAL A 143 -7.44 5.80 -9.47
N THR A 144 -7.28 5.32 -8.23
CA THR A 144 -5.98 5.14 -7.59
C THR A 144 -5.10 4.19 -8.41
N VAL A 145 -5.64 3.02 -8.76
CA VAL A 145 -4.93 2.02 -9.57
C VAL A 145 -4.60 2.54 -10.96
N ALA A 146 -5.47 3.33 -11.58
CA ALA A 146 -5.22 3.91 -12.90
C ALA A 146 -4.02 4.86 -12.89
N PHE A 147 -3.91 5.73 -11.88
CA PHE A 147 -2.73 6.59 -11.71
C PHE A 147 -1.48 5.77 -11.44
N TRP A 148 -1.56 4.79 -10.54
CA TRP A 148 -0.42 3.93 -10.22
C TRP A 148 0.08 3.13 -11.42
N SER A 149 -0.83 2.56 -12.20
CA SER A 149 -0.51 1.86 -13.45
C SER A 149 0.19 2.78 -14.44
N ARG A 150 -0.30 4.02 -14.61
CA ARG A 150 0.36 5.03 -15.46
C ARG A 150 1.78 5.36 -14.99
N GLY A 151 1.96 5.53 -13.67
CA GLY A 151 3.27 5.78 -13.08
C GLY A 151 4.25 4.62 -13.32
N VAL A 152 3.79 3.39 -13.11
CA VAL A 152 4.56 2.16 -13.38
C VAL A 152 4.97 2.08 -14.84
N SER A 153 4.05 2.27 -15.78
CA SER A 153 4.33 2.19 -17.23
C SER A 153 5.38 3.19 -17.69
N ARG A 154 5.46 4.38 -17.06
CA ARG A 154 6.49 5.36 -17.37
C ARG A 154 7.86 5.01 -16.79
N ALA A 155 7.88 4.42 -15.61
CA ALA A 155 9.11 4.19 -14.85
C ALA A 155 9.81 2.89 -15.21
N ILE A 156 9.04 1.85 -15.54
CA ILE A 156 9.54 0.50 -15.83
C ILE A 156 8.81 -0.11 -17.04
N PRO A 157 8.95 0.48 -18.25
CA PRO A 157 8.25 0.02 -19.46
C PRO A 157 8.56 -1.45 -19.79
N ASP A 158 9.82 -1.88 -19.64
CA ASP A 158 10.27 -3.26 -19.90
C ASP A 158 9.48 -4.32 -19.10
N VAL A 159 8.98 -3.95 -17.91
CA VAL A 159 8.20 -4.84 -17.04
C VAL A 159 6.75 -4.90 -17.51
N VAL A 160 6.21 -3.79 -18.02
CA VAL A 160 4.84 -3.73 -18.55
C VAL A 160 4.73 -4.46 -19.89
N ASP A 161 5.74 -4.35 -20.75
CA ASP A 161 5.76 -5.03 -22.05
C ASP A 161 5.89 -6.56 -21.95
N ALA A 162 6.38 -7.06 -20.80
CA ALA A 162 6.55 -8.48 -20.53
C ALA A 162 5.32 -9.15 -19.86
N ALA A 163 4.31 -8.37 -19.47
CA ALA A 163 3.15 -8.82 -18.68
C ALA A 163 1.92 -9.17 -19.55
#